data_AF-A0A957ZAE1-F1
#
_entry.id   AF-A0A957ZAE1-F1
#
_cell.length_a   1.000
_cell.length_b   1.000
_cell.length_c   1.000
_cell.angle_alpha   90.00
_cell.angle_beta   90.00
_cell.angle_gamma   90.00
#
_symmetry.space_group_name_H-M   'P 1'
#
loop_
_entity.id
_entity.type
_entity.pdbx_description
1 polymer ?
#
loop_
_entity_poly.entity_id
_entity_poly.type
_entity_poly.pdbx_seq_one_letter_code
_entity_poly.pdbx_strand_id
1 'polypeptide(L)'
;MGFGREGFERAANLDNESAGDVGETLRRLVGYLLPHRYALSMSMVSMVLSAVALAVSPFIVAYTIDNYILTGDVNGLIRMLLVLLGAFAMQYLGFRGQFYYVGIMGQEVMARIRSEIFVKVQKLSLSYFDKHDAGDLMSRLVNDVDVLNQFLSQGFVQFIGGIVRMIFVAVAMFLVDWRLALATLIVVPMMILVSTYLSRLARKAFRESRESLGDVSTELEEGISGVKVAQAFNRSEENVRHFQELNRRNRDANVGAVGVSSAFMPAMEVLNALATTIVAGYGGYQAISGAISVGVVVGFLEYVRRFFFPVQQIAQLWVLVQSSLAGAERIFHLLDEEVSLTDAPGAQPMPEIQGRIVFDNVQFEYDEGEPILRGISLTAEPGQT
;
A
#
# COMPACT_ATOMS: atom_id res chain seq x y z
N MET A 1 20.12 13.11 -7.05
CA MET A 1 18.91 12.27 -6.85
C MET A 1 17.82 12.84 -7.74
N GLY A 2 17.98 12.69 -9.06
CA GLY A 2 16.98 13.08 -10.04
C GLY A 2 16.37 11.80 -10.59
N PHE A 3 15.07 11.60 -10.42
CA PHE A 3 14.37 10.65 -11.26
C PHE A 3 14.29 11.28 -12.65
N GLY A 4 15.14 10.85 -13.57
CA GLY A 4 15.06 11.24 -14.97
C GLY A 4 13.74 10.78 -15.59
N ARG A 5 13.37 11.34 -16.75
CA ARG A 5 12.14 11.02 -17.51
C ARG A 5 11.88 9.51 -17.63
N GLU A 6 12.92 8.69 -17.76
CA GLU A 6 12.81 7.22 -17.85
C GLU A 6 12.31 6.54 -16.57
N GLY A 7 12.67 7.05 -15.39
CA GLY A 7 12.15 6.55 -14.11
C GLY A 7 10.68 6.89 -13.89
N PHE A 8 10.20 7.97 -14.51
CA PHE A 8 8.81 8.40 -14.47
C PHE A 8 7.94 7.70 -15.51
N GLU A 9 8.44 7.45 -16.72
CA GLU A 9 7.75 6.65 -17.75
C GLU A 9 7.60 5.19 -17.33
N ARG A 10 8.61 4.59 -16.67
CA ARG A 10 8.49 3.24 -16.10
C ARG A 10 7.44 3.13 -15.00
N ALA A 11 7.28 4.14 -14.15
CA ALA A 11 6.24 4.16 -13.12
C ALA A 11 4.82 4.32 -13.71
N ALA A 12 4.69 4.96 -14.88
CA ALA A 12 3.42 5.12 -15.59
C ALA A 12 3.05 3.91 -16.47
N ASN A 13 4.04 3.16 -16.96
CA ASN A 13 3.83 1.91 -17.71
C ASN A 13 3.53 0.68 -16.85
N LEU A 14 3.61 0.79 -15.51
CA LEU A 14 3.16 -0.26 -14.58
C LEU A 14 1.67 -0.64 -14.78
N ASP A 15 0.87 0.21 -15.41
CA ASP A 15 -0.54 -0.02 -15.68
C ASP A 15 -0.82 -0.93 -16.90
N ASN A 16 0.16 -1.23 -17.77
CA ASN A 16 -0.13 -1.86 -19.07
C ASN A 16 0.61 -3.19 -19.38
N GLU A 17 1.61 -3.61 -18.60
CA GLU A 17 2.30 -4.91 -18.78
C GLU A 17 2.01 -5.95 -17.68
N SER A 18 1.38 -5.58 -16.57
CA SER A 18 1.41 -6.35 -15.29
C SER A 18 0.15 -7.18 -14.95
N ALA A 19 -0.80 -7.36 -15.87
CA ALA A 19 -2.06 -8.05 -15.56
C ALA A 19 -1.91 -9.58 -15.34
N GLY A 20 -0.74 -10.17 -15.66
CA GLY A 20 -0.48 -11.61 -15.57
C GLY A 20 -0.08 -12.14 -14.19
N ASP A 21 0.63 -11.35 -13.37
CA ASP A 21 1.45 -11.92 -12.28
C ASP A 21 1.00 -11.58 -10.84
N VAL A 22 -0.08 -10.80 -10.71
CA VAL A 22 -0.63 -10.41 -9.40
C VAL A 22 -1.04 -11.64 -8.57
N GLY A 23 -1.59 -12.67 -9.23
CA GLY A 23 -2.02 -13.91 -8.59
C GLY A 23 -0.84 -14.73 -8.04
N GLU A 24 0.25 -14.84 -8.79
CA GLU A 24 1.46 -15.53 -8.34
C GLU A 24 2.15 -14.76 -7.22
N THR A 25 2.30 -13.44 -7.37
CA THR A 25 2.86 -12.55 -6.36
C THR A 25 2.10 -12.68 -5.04
N LEU A 26 0.76 -12.66 -5.07
CA LEU A 26 -0.08 -12.89 -3.89
C LEU A 26 0.15 -14.29 -3.29
N ARG A 27 0.24 -15.32 -4.13
CA ARG A 27 0.47 -16.70 -3.67
C ARG A 27 1.82 -16.83 -2.97
N ARG A 28 2.89 -16.21 -3.50
CA ARG A 28 4.21 -16.18 -2.89
C ARG A 28 4.20 -15.42 -1.57
N LEU A 29 3.58 -14.23 -1.51
CA LEU A 29 3.40 -13.48 -0.27
C LEU A 29 2.68 -14.31 0.80
N VAL A 30 1.59 -15.00 0.46
CA VAL A 30 0.92 -15.93 1.37
C VAL A 30 1.86 -17.05 1.82
N GLY A 31 2.73 -17.54 0.94
CA GLY A 31 3.82 -18.47 1.26
C GLY A 31 4.74 -17.99 2.38
N TYR A 32 5.06 -16.69 2.45
CA TYR A 32 5.83 -16.12 3.55
C TYR A 32 5.04 -16.00 4.86
N LEU A 33 3.71 -15.86 4.79
CA LEU A 33 2.83 -15.75 5.96
C LEU A 33 2.53 -17.11 6.61
N LEU A 34 2.39 -18.18 5.81
CA LEU A 34 2.00 -19.53 6.27
C LEU A 34 2.89 -20.15 7.36
N PRO A 35 4.23 -19.95 7.39
CA PRO A 35 5.08 -20.39 8.49
C PRO A 35 4.67 -19.79 9.84
N HIS A 36 4.13 -18.57 9.84
CA HIS A 36 3.72 -17.81 11.02
C HIS A 36 2.26 -18.08 11.42
N ARG A 37 1.80 -19.33 11.23
CA ARG A 37 0.41 -19.76 11.44
C ARG A 37 -0.18 -19.43 12.82
N TYR A 38 0.64 -19.37 13.87
CA TYR A 38 0.20 -18.97 15.22
C TYR A 38 -0.10 -17.47 15.31
N ALA A 39 0.80 -16.61 14.81
CA ALA A 39 0.57 -15.17 14.78
C ALA A 39 -0.61 -14.81 13.84
N LEU A 40 -0.72 -15.52 12.71
CA LEU A 40 -1.84 -15.39 11.79
C LEU A 40 -3.17 -15.77 12.44
N SER A 41 -3.26 -16.91 13.14
CA SER A 41 -4.50 -17.33 13.78
C SER A 41 -4.86 -16.43 14.97
N MET A 42 -3.89 -16.04 15.79
CA MET A 42 -4.11 -15.13 16.92
C MET A 42 -4.52 -13.73 16.47
N SER A 43 -3.94 -13.21 15.38
CA SER A 43 -4.38 -11.93 14.80
C SER A 43 -5.81 -12.01 14.26
N MET A 44 -6.19 -13.11 13.59
CA MET A 44 -7.55 -13.33 13.09
C MET A 44 -8.57 -13.42 14.22
N VAL A 45 -8.28 -14.20 15.26
CA VAL A 45 -9.13 -14.29 16.46
C VAL A 45 -9.28 -12.92 17.14
N SER A 46 -8.17 -12.21 17.33
CA SER A 46 -8.18 -10.87 17.93
C SER A 46 -9.01 -9.87 17.10
N MET A 47 -8.89 -9.95 15.77
CA MET A 47 -9.66 -9.13 14.83
C MET A 47 -11.15 -9.43 14.91
N VAL A 48 -11.56 -10.70 14.93
CA VAL A 48 -12.96 -11.11 15.06
C VAL A 48 -13.53 -10.68 16.41
N LEU A 49 -12.80 -10.88 17.51
CA LEU A 49 -13.22 -10.43 18.84
C LEU A 49 -13.43 -8.90 18.87
N SER A 50 -12.50 -8.14 18.29
CA SER A 50 -12.61 -6.70 18.18
C SER A 50 -13.82 -6.27 17.33
N ALA A 51 -14.05 -6.95 16.20
CA ALA A 51 -15.16 -6.68 15.29
C ALA A 51 -16.53 -7.00 15.91
N VAL A 52 -16.64 -8.12 16.62
CA VAL A 52 -17.85 -8.50 17.37
C VAL A 52 -18.13 -7.47 18.46
N ALA A 53 -17.13 -7.12 19.28
CA ALA A 53 -17.31 -6.13 20.34
C ALA A 53 -17.73 -4.76 19.80
N LEU A 54 -17.14 -4.34 18.67
CA LEU A 54 -17.52 -3.12 17.93
C LEU A 54 -18.95 -3.20 17.38
N ALA A 55 -19.38 -4.35 16.87
CA ALA A 55 -20.72 -4.53 16.31
C ALA A 55 -21.81 -4.66 17.39
N VAL A 56 -21.48 -5.18 18.58
CA VAL A 56 -22.43 -5.36 19.68
C VAL A 56 -22.64 -4.05 20.48
N SER A 57 -21.65 -3.16 20.55
CA SER A 57 -21.78 -1.97 21.41
C SER A 57 -22.99 -1.06 21.10
N PRO A 58 -23.37 -0.77 19.84
CA PRO A 58 -24.54 0.06 19.55
C PRO A 58 -25.85 -0.61 19.96
N PHE A 59 -25.94 -1.94 19.87
CA PHE A 59 -27.09 -2.71 20.39
C PHE A 59 -27.18 -2.60 21.92
N ILE A 60 -26.07 -2.68 22.64
CA ILE A 60 -26.04 -2.46 24.11
C ILE A 60 -26.59 -1.07 24.44
N VAL A 61 -26.17 -0.05 23.70
CA VAL A 61 -26.67 1.33 23.88
C VAL A 61 -28.17 1.39 23.61
N ALA A 62 -28.64 0.82 22.50
CA ALA A 62 -30.06 0.76 22.14
C ALA A 62 -30.90 0.10 23.25
N TYR A 63 -30.50 -1.09 23.68
CA TYR A 63 -31.17 -1.84 24.74
C TYR A 63 -31.19 -1.07 26.07
N THR A 64 -30.10 -0.36 26.39
CA THR A 64 -30.00 0.43 27.61
C THR A 64 -30.97 1.61 27.61
N ILE A 65 -31.11 2.28 26.46
CA ILE A 65 -32.06 3.38 26.30
C ILE A 65 -33.49 2.88 26.55
N ASP A 66 -33.88 1.80 25.89
CA ASP A 66 -35.26 1.31 25.94
C ASP A 66 -35.66 0.76 27.31
N ASN A 67 -34.76 0.03 27.98
CA ASN A 67 -35.11 -0.74 29.18
C ASN A 67 -34.75 -0.07 30.50
N TYR A 68 -33.80 0.88 30.51
CA TYR A 68 -33.29 1.47 31.76
C TYR A 68 -33.34 3.00 31.77
N ILE A 69 -33.11 3.67 30.65
CA ILE A 69 -33.18 5.14 30.60
C ILE A 69 -34.64 5.61 30.53
N LEU A 70 -35.43 5.08 29.60
CA LEU A 70 -36.84 5.45 29.46
C LEU A 70 -37.70 5.04 30.66
N THR A 71 -37.29 3.98 31.37
CA THR A 71 -37.97 3.48 32.58
C THR A 71 -37.49 4.16 33.87
N GLY A 72 -36.41 4.93 33.83
CA GLY A 72 -35.82 5.61 34.99
C GLY A 72 -35.05 4.71 35.97
N ASP A 73 -34.69 3.48 35.58
CA ASP A 73 -33.93 2.54 36.42
C ASP A 73 -32.42 2.83 36.39
N VAL A 74 -31.97 3.60 37.38
CA VAL A 74 -30.56 3.98 37.55
C VAL A 74 -29.66 2.77 37.83
N ASN A 75 -30.15 1.77 38.57
CA ASN A 75 -29.34 0.60 38.92
C ASN A 75 -29.09 -0.28 37.70
N GLY A 76 -30.13 -0.49 36.88
CA GLY A 76 -30.02 -1.16 35.60
C GLY A 76 -29.10 -0.42 34.62
N LEU A 77 -29.18 0.92 34.57
CA LEU A 77 -28.28 1.75 33.78
C LEU A 77 -26.80 1.54 34.17
N ILE A 78 -26.48 1.55 35.46
CA ILE A 78 -25.10 1.32 35.94
C ILE A 78 -24.59 -0.07 35.54
N ARG A 79 -25.42 -1.11 35.64
CA ARG A 79 -25.05 -2.47 35.20
C ARG A 79 -24.75 -2.50 33.70
N MET A 80 -25.58 -1.86 32.89
CA MET A 80 -25.36 -1.78 31.44
C MET A 80 -24.13 -0.96 31.06
N LEU A 81 -23.80 0.09 31.82
CA LEU A 81 -22.55 0.84 31.64
C LEU A 81 -21.34 -0.05 31.91
N LEU A 82 -21.38 -0.94 32.92
CA LEU A 82 -20.30 -1.92 33.16
C LEU A 82 -20.20 -2.94 32.02
N VAL A 83 -21.32 -3.40 31.48
CA VAL A 83 -21.34 -4.28 30.30
C VAL A 83 -20.75 -3.58 29.08
N LEU A 84 -21.11 -2.31 28.85
CA LEU A 84 -20.58 -1.50 27.76
C LEU A 84 -19.06 -1.25 27.93
N LEU A 85 -18.61 -0.98 29.15
CA LEU A 85 -17.19 -0.85 29.48
C LEU A 85 -16.45 -2.17 29.19
N GLY A 86 -17.02 -3.31 29.56
CA GLY A 86 -16.50 -4.63 29.22
C GLY A 86 -16.40 -4.86 27.71
N ALA A 87 -17.40 -4.44 26.94
CA ALA A 87 -17.37 -4.50 25.49
C ALA A 87 -16.27 -3.62 24.89
N PHE A 88 -16.09 -2.40 25.38
CA PHE A 88 -14.98 -1.53 24.95
C PHE A 88 -13.61 -2.07 25.35
N ALA A 89 -13.48 -2.66 26.54
CA ALA A 89 -12.26 -3.33 26.96
C ALA A 89 -11.93 -4.51 26.04
N MET A 90 -12.93 -5.35 25.71
CA MET A 90 -12.77 -6.45 24.76
C MET A 90 -12.39 -5.96 23.37
N GLN A 91 -13.03 -4.90 22.88
CA GLN A 91 -12.72 -4.27 21.61
C GLN A 91 -11.26 -3.79 21.58
N TYR A 92 -10.82 -3.11 22.65
CA TYR A 92 -9.46 -2.60 22.80
C TYR A 92 -8.42 -3.72 22.86
N LEU A 93 -8.66 -4.77 23.67
CA LEU A 93 -7.78 -5.92 23.78
C LEU A 93 -7.67 -6.67 22.44
N GLY A 94 -8.80 -6.88 21.74
CA GLY A 94 -8.79 -7.46 20.41
C GLY A 94 -8.04 -6.61 19.40
N PHE A 95 -8.22 -5.28 19.43
CA PHE A 95 -7.45 -4.36 18.58
C PHE A 95 -5.95 -4.41 18.87
N ARG A 96 -5.56 -4.43 20.15
CA ARG A 96 -4.17 -4.52 20.59
C ARG A 96 -3.53 -5.85 20.22
N GLY A 97 -4.24 -6.96 20.41
CA GLY A 97 -3.79 -8.28 20.00
C GLY A 97 -3.57 -8.34 18.49
N GLN A 98 -4.54 -7.87 17.71
CA GLN A 98 -4.43 -7.77 16.25
C GLN A 98 -3.19 -6.95 15.84
N PHE A 99 -2.99 -5.78 16.44
CA PHE A 99 -1.83 -4.91 16.15
C PHE A 99 -0.50 -5.59 16.50
N TYR A 100 -0.42 -6.26 17.65
CA TYR A 100 0.78 -6.93 18.12
C TYR A 100 1.17 -8.13 17.25
N TYR A 101 0.24 -9.07 17.03
CA TYR A 101 0.52 -10.29 16.29
C TYR A 101 0.82 -10.04 14.81
N VAL A 102 0.12 -9.12 14.16
CA VAL A 102 0.44 -8.76 12.77
C VAL A 102 1.73 -7.95 12.69
N GLY A 103 2.00 -7.07 13.66
CA GLY A 103 3.25 -6.31 13.71
C GLY A 103 4.48 -7.24 13.78
N ILE A 104 4.46 -8.22 14.68
CA ILE A 104 5.55 -9.21 14.79
C ILE A 104 5.70 -10.01 13.49
N MET A 105 4.61 -10.61 13.01
CA MET A 105 4.62 -11.40 11.79
C MET A 105 5.11 -10.59 10.59
N GLY A 106 4.64 -9.35 10.44
CA GLY A 106 5.05 -8.45 9.37
C GLY A 106 6.56 -8.16 9.42
N GLN A 107 7.10 -7.89 10.61
CA GLN A 107 8.54 -7.64 10.77
C GLN A 107 9.40 -8.90 10.56
N GLU A 108 8.96 -10.08 11.01
CA GLU A 108 9.64 -11.35 10.76
C GLU A 108 9.71 -11.69 9.27
N VAL A 109 8.58 -11.52 8.57
CA VAL A 109 8.50 -11.70 7.11
C VAL A 109 9.40 -10.71 6.39
N MET A 110 9.38 -9.43 6.77
CA MET A 110 10.25 -8.43 6.15
C MET A 110 11.72 -8.69 6.42
N ALA A 111 12.10 -9.14 7.62
CA ALA A 111 13.46 -9.52 7.94
C ALA A 111 13.93 -10.68 7.04
N ARG A 112 13.06 -11.68 6.83
CA ARG A 112 13.35 -12.79 5.92
C ARG A 112 13.52 -12.34 4.47
N ILE A 113 12.60 -11.53 3.94
CA ILE A 113 12.68 -11.01 2.58
C ILE A 113 13.97 -10.20 2.39
N ARG A 114 14.32 -9.31 3.34
CA ARG A 114 15.58 -8.54 3.27
C ARG A 114 16.82 -9.44 3.30
N SER A 115 16.80 -10.50 4.10
CA SER A 115 17.90 -11.48 4.15
C SER A 115 18.05 -12.24 2.83
N GLU A 116 16.94 -12.72 2.25
CA GLU A 116 16.93 -13.42 0.96
C GLU A 116 17.42 -12.51 -0.17
N ILE A 117 16.97 -11.26 -0.20
CA ILE A 117 17.43 -10.23 -1.13
C ILE A 117 18.95 -10.02 -0.97
N PHE A 118 19.43 -9.82 0.25
CA PHE A 118 20.84 -9.57 0.51
C PHE A 118 21.74 -10.75 0.07
N VAL A 119 21.32 -11.97 0.36
CA VAL A 119 22.03 -13.18 -0.09
C VAL A 119 21.97 -13.32 -1.62
N LYS A 120 20.83 -12.98 -2.23
CA LYS A 120 20.67 -13.04 -3.68
C LYS A 120 21.62 -12.06 -4.37
N VAL A 121 21.64 -10.81 -3.96
CA VAL A 121 22.50 -9.76 -4.52
C VAL A 121 23.97 -10.16 -4.47
N GLN A 122 24.43 -10.78 -3.38
CA GLN A 122 25.83 -11.24 -3.28
C GLN A 122 26.18 -12.40 -4.22
N LYS A 123 25.19 -13.15 -4.69
CA LYS A 123 25.38 -14.29 -5.60
C LYS A 123 25.26 -13.90 -7.07
N LEU A 124 24.70 -12.73 -7.38
CA LEU A 124 24.58 -12.28 -8.77
C LEU A 124 25.95 -12.02 -9.37
N SER A 125 26.09 -12.29 -10.66
CA SER A 125 27.36 -12.12 -11.37
C SER A 125 27.66 -10.63 -11.61
N LEU A 126 28.94 -10.29 -11.83
CA LEU A 126 29.31 -8.93 -12.23
C LEU A 126 28.57 -8.48 -13.49
N SER A 127 28.34 -9.38 -14.45
CA SER A 127 27.59 -9.07 -15.68
C SER A 127 26.16 -8.59 -15.40
N TYR A 128 25.53 -9.08 -14.32
CA TYR A 128 24.21 -8.58 -13.92
C TYR A 128 24.27 -7.09 -13.53
N PHE A 129 25.30 -6.69 -12.78
CA PHE A 129 25.51 -5.31 -12.35
C PHE A 129 25.99 -4.38 -13.47
N ASP A 130 26.66 -4.91 -14.49
CA ASP A 130 27.04 -4.16 -15.68
C ASP A 130 25.83 -3.89 -16.59
N LYS A 131 24.86 -4.82 -16.64
CA LYS A 131 23.64 -4.73 -17.48
C LYS A 131 22.48 -3.98 -16.82
N HIS A 132 22.48 -3.82 -15.50
CA HIS A 132 21.39 -3.18 -14.77
C HIS A 132 21.86 -1.91 -14.07
N ASP A 133 21.05 -0.86 -14.19
CA ASP A 133 21.32 0.40 -13.48
C ASP A 133 21.40 0.18 -11.98
N ALA A 134 22.55 0.54 -11.38
CA ALA A 134 22.73 0.51 -9.94
C ALA A 134 21.62 1.27 -9.18
N GLY A 135 21.08 2.33 -9.79
CA GLY A 135 19.95 3.09 -9.26
C GLY A 135 18.63 2.29 -9.20
N ASP A 136 18.33 1.50 -10.23
CA ASP A 136 17.14 0.64 -10.25
C ASP A 136 17.23 -0.45 -9.18
N LEU A 137 18.39 -1.10 -9.08
CA LEU A 137 18.65 -2.08 -8.02
C LEU A 137 18.50 -1.46 -6.63
N MET A 138 19.09 -0.29 -6.38
CA MET A 138 18.94 0.41 -5.11
C MET A 138 17.48 0.78 -4.81
N SER A 139 16.69 1.17 -5.83
CA SER A 139 15.27 1.43 -5.65
C SER A 139 14.50 0.18 -5.22
N ARG A 140 14.79 -0.99 -5.81
CA ARG A 140 14.18 -2.26 -5.39
C ARG A 140 14.55 -2.63 -3.96
N LEU A 141 15.81 -2.42 -3.57
CA LEU A 141 16.32 -2.76 -2.24
C LEU A 141 15.77 -1.86 -1.13
N VAL A 142 15.44 -0.61 -1.44
CA VAL A 142 15.04 0.40 -0.46
C VAL A 142 13.54 0.71 -0.58
N ASN A 143 13.11 1.24 -1.72
CA ASN A 143 11.75 1.76 -1.88
C ASN A 143 10.71 0.63 -1.94
N ASP A 144 10.96 -0.40 -2.74
CA ASP A 144 9.98 -1.49 -2.91
C ASP A 144 9.83 -2.30 -1.62
N VAL A 145 10.95 -2.56 -0.95
CA VAL A 145 11.00 -3.20 0.37
C VAL A 145 10.27 -2.35 1.41
N ASP A 146 10.38 -1.02 1.37
CA ASP A 146 9.67 -0.15 2.32
C ASP A 146 8.17 -0.11 2.06
N VAL A 147 7.74 0.03 0.80
CA VAL A 147 6.32 -0.01 0.42
C VAL A 147 5.70 -1.35 0.78
N LEU A 148 6.42 -2.46 0.60
CA LEU A 148 5.97 -3.78 1.04
C LEU A 148 5.90 -3.88 2.58
N ASN A 149 6.89 -3.32 3.28
CA ASN A 149 6.90 -3.25 4.74
C ASN A 149 5.72 -2.47 5.32
N GLN A 150 5.39 -1.31 4.74
CA GLN A 150 4.25 -0.49 5.14
C GLN A 150 2.93 -1.28 4.99
N PHE A 151 2.78 -2.01 3.89
CA PHE A 151 1.60 -2.85 3.68
C PHE A 151 1.56 -4.03 4.64
N LEU A 152 2.62 -4.84 4.75
CA LEU A 152 2.60 -6.02 5.63
C LEU A 152 2.49 -5.68 7.11
N SER A 153 3.09 -4.58 7.56
CA SER A 153 3.07 -4.17 8.97
C SER A 153 1.78 -3.46 9.37
N GLN A 154 1.18 -2.66 8.48
CA GLN A 154 0.05 -1.80 8.84
C GLN A 154 -1.10 -1.83 7.81
N GLY A 155 -0.80 -1.72 6.52
CA GLY A 155 -1.83 -1.65 5.47
C GLY A 155 -2.74 -2.87 5.43
N PHE A 156 -2.16 -4.07 5.52
CA PHE A 156 -2.86 -5.36 5.51
C PHE A 156 -3.86 -5.47 6.68
N VAL A 157 -3.42 -5.06 7.87
CA VAL A 157 -4.22 -5.06 9.11
C VAL A 157 -5.45 -4.16 8.96
N GLN A 158 -5.24 -2.95 8.47
CA GLN A 158 -6.30 -1.97 8.30
C GLN A 158 -7.26 -2.37 7.18
N PHE A 159 -6.74 -2.92 6.08
CA PHE A 159 -7.54 -3.35 4.95
C PHE A 159 -8.44 -4.54 5.31
N ILE A 160 -7.86 -5.67 5.74
CA ILE A 160 -8.62 -6.87 6.12
C ILE A 160 -9.47 -6.61 7.35
N GLY A 161 -8.92 -5.91 8.36
CA GLY A 161 -9.65 -5.55 9.57
C GLY A 161 -10.83 -4.63 9.30
N GLY A 162 -10.69 -3.69 8.37
CA GLY A 162 -11.76 -2.83 7.90
C GLY A 162 -12.90 -3.64 7.27
N ILE A 163 -12.57 -4.58 6.36
CA ILE A 163 -13.55 -5.46 5.72
C ILE A 163 -14.29 -6.32 6.76
N VAL A 164 -13.56 -6.98 7.67
CA VAL A 164 -14.16 -7.81 8.72
C VAL A 164 -15.08 -6.98 9.60
N ARG A 165 -14.64 -5.82 10.10
CA ARG A 165 -15.50 -4.93 10.92
C ARG A 165 -16.73 -4.47 10.16
N MET A 166 -16.58 -4.09 8.89
CA MET A 166 -17.68 -3.68 8.03
C MET A 166 -18.72 -4.81 7.87
N ILE A 167 -18.28 -6.05 7.64
CA ILE A 167 -19.18 -7.22 7.55
C ILE A 167 -19.91 -7.44 8.87
N PHE A 168 -19.22 -7.46 10.01
CA PHE A 168 -19.86 -7.67 11.32
C PHE A 168 -20.86 -6.57 11.66
N VAL A 169 -20.54 -5.31 11.35
CA VAL A 169 -21.47 -4.19 11.52
C VAL A 169 -22.68 -4.32 10.60
N ALA A 170 -22.48 -4.69 9.33
CA ALA A 170 -23.59 -4.90 8.39
C ALA A 170 -24.52 -6.02 8.88
N VAL A 171 -23.95 -7.16 9.28
CA VAL A 171 -24.71 -8.28 9.84
C VAL A 171 -25.49 -7.83 11.07
N ALA A 172 -24.86 -7.09 11.99
CA ALA A 172 -25.56 -6.55 13.16
C ALA A 172 -26.72 -5.61 12.77
N MET A 173 -26.53 -4.72 11.79
CA MET A 173 -27.63 -3.87 11.29
C MET A 173 -28.81 -4.69 10.77
N PHE A 174 -28.57 -5.73 9.97
CA PHE A 174 -29.62 -6.61 9.46
C PHE A 174 -30.32 -7.41 10.56
N LEU A 175 -29.56 -7.84 11.59
CA LEU A 175 -30.10 -8.55 12.75
C LEU A 175 -30.98 -7.65 13.63
N VAL A 176 -30.66 -6.36 13.75
CA VAL A 176 -31.46 -5.41 14.54
C VAL A 176 -32.72 -4.99 13.80
N ASP A 177 -32.59 -4.49 12.55
CA ASP A 177 -33.74 -4.21 11.69
C ASP A 177 -33.34 -4.19 10.21
N TRP A 178 -33.79 -5.20 9.46
CA TRP A 178 -33.42 -5.34 8.06
C TRP A 178 -33.99 -4.23 7.15
N ARG A 179 -35.12 -3.61 7.51
CA ARG A 179 -35.74 -2.54 6.70
C ARG A 179 -34.94 -1.26 6.78
N LEU A 180 -34.55 -0.86 7.99
CA LEU A 180 -33.70 0.28 8.27
C LEU A 180 -32.27 0.04 7.77
N ALA A 181 -31.76 -1.20 7.85
CA ALA A 181 -30.49 -1.58 7.23
C ALA A 181 -30.53 -1.37 5.70
N LEU A 182 -31.54 -1.87 4.99
CA LEU A 182 -31.66 -1.64 3.54
C LEU A 182 -31.81 -0.16 3.19
N ALA A 183 -32.62 0.58 3.96
CA ALA A 183 -32.83 2.01 3.74
C ALA A 183 -31.52 2.80 3.88
N THR A 184 -30.68 2.45 4.86
CA THR A 184 -29.38 3.11 5.07
C THR A 184 -28.31 2.67 4.08
N LEU A 185 -28.29 1.38 3.72
CA LEU A 185 -27.34 0.82 2.77
C LEU A 185 -27.56 1.27 1.33
N ILE A 186 -28.70 1.91 1.00
CA ILE A 186 -28.92 2.54 -0.31
C ILE A 186 -27.90 3.64 -0.63
N VAL A 187 -27.27 4.21 0.40
CA VAL A 187 -26.20 5.21 0.26
C VAL A 187 -24.88 4.57 -0.20
N VAL A 188 -24.67 3.27 0.04
CA VAL A 188 -23.43 2.56 -0.30
C VAL A 188 -23.14 2.55 -1.81
N PRO A 189 -24.09 2.17 -2.70
CA PRO A 189 -23.87 2.30 -4.14
C PRO A 189 -23.50 3.72 -4.57
N MET A 190 -24.14 4.74 -3.97
CA MET A 190 -23.82 6.15 -4.26
C MET A 190 -22.40 6.51 -3.81
N MET A 191 -21.95 6.03 -2.65
CA MET A 191 -20.57 6.20 -2.19
C MET A 191 -19.57 5.54 -3.13
N ILE A 192 -19.84 4.32 -3.60
CA ILE A 192 -18.95 3.64 -4.55
C ILE A 192 -18.86 4.44 -5.85
N LEU A 193 -19.99 4.93 -6.37
CA LEU A 193 -20.02 5.75 -7.59
C LEU A 193 -19.25 7.06 -7.42
N VAL A 194 -19.50 7.80 -6.33
CA VAL A 194 -18.81 9.08 -6.06
C VAL A 194 -17.31 8.86 -5.82
N SER A 195 -16.95 7.84 -5.04
CA SER A 195 -15.56 7.47 -4.77
C SER A 195 -14.83 7.11 -6.06
N THR A 196 -15.39 6.21 -6.87
CA THR A 196 -14.77 5.80 -8.15
C THR A 196 -14.66 6.95 -9.14
N TYR A 197 -15.65 7.83 -9.21
CA TYR A 197 -15.62 9.03 -10.04
C TYR A 197 -14.52 10.00 -9.60
N LEU A 198 -14.49 10.37 -8.31
CA LEU A 198 -13.47 11.29 -7.78
C LEU A 198 -12.07 10.70 -7.87
N SER A 199 -11.89 9.39 -7.61
CA SER A 199 -10.59 8.73 -7.77
C SER A 199 -10.10 8.75 -9.22
N ARG A 200 -10.98 8.58 -10.22
CA ARG A 200 -10.61 8.68 -11.63
C ARG A 200 -10.19 10.10 -11.99
N LEU A 201 -10.94 11.09 -11.53
CA LEU A 201 -10.63 12.50 -11.77
C LEU A 201 -9.30 12.89 -11.10
N ALA A 202 -9.09 12.44 -9.85
CA ALA A 202 -7.86 12.69 -9.11
C ALA A 202 -6.64 12.07 -9.82
N ARG A 203 -6.74 10.82 -10.28
CA ARG A 203 -5.66 10.17 -11.05
C ARG A 203 -5.29 10.96 -12.30
N LYS A 204 -6.27 11.46 -13.04
CA LYS A 204 -6.03 12.30 -14.23
C LYS A 204 -5.29 13.60 -13.87
N ALA A 205 -5.76 14.30 -12.84
CA ALA A 205 -5.18 15.58 -12.42
C ALA A 205 -3.78 15.42 -11.81
N PHE A 206 -3.54 14.35 -11.03
CA PHE A 206 -2.20 14.04 -10.50
C PHE A 206 -1.23 13.62 -11.59
N ARG A 207 -1.69 12.98 -12.67
CA ARG A 207 -0.83 12.69 -13.82
C ARG A 207 -0.34 13.97 -14.48
N GLU A 208 -1.25 14.91 -14.75
CA GLU A 208 -0.90 16.22 -15.32
C GLU A 208 0.06 17.01 -14.40
N SER A 209 -0.20 17.02 -13.09
CA SER A 209 0.71 17.65 -12.12
C SER A 209 2.09 16.98 -12.08
N ARG A 210 2.19 15.70 -12.42
CA ARG A 210 3.45 14.95 -12.42
C ARG A 210 4.24 15.19 -13.70
N GLU A 211 3.55 15.29 -14.84
CA GLU A 211 4.13 15.73 -16.12
C GLU A 211 4.72 17.15 -15.99
N SER A 212 3.94 18.10 -15.46
CA SER A 212 4.42 19.48 -15.28
C SER A 212 5.58 19.62 -14.30
N LEU A 213 5.63 18.76 -13.27
CA LEU A 213 6.76 18.72 -12.34
C LEU A 213 8.02 18.16 -13.01
N GLY A 214 7.86 17.22 -13.94
CA GLY A 214 8.93 16.71 -14.79
C GLY A 214 9.56 17.85 -15.60
N ASP A 215 8.75 18.64 -16.30
CA ASP A 215 9.22 19.79 -17.09
C ASP A 215 10.02 20.79 -16.24
N VAL A 216 9.50 21.13 -15.05
CA VAL A 216 10.18 22.01 -14.09
C VAL A 216 11.53 21.42 -13.64
N SER A 217 11.59 20.11 -13.44
CA SER A 217 12.81 19.43 -12.99
C SER A 217 13.87 19.38 -14.10
N THR A 218 13.45 19.11 -15.34
CA THR A 218 14.32 19.13 -16.51
C THR A 218 14.90 20.53 -16.74
N GLU A 219 14.06 21.58 -16.70
CA GLU A 219 14.55 22.96 -16.85
C GLU A 219 15.55 23.34 -15.75
N LEU A 220 15.33 22.89 -14.50
CA LEU A 220 16.28 23.10 -13.41
C LEU A 220 17.62 22.40 -13.66
N GLU A 221 17.58 21.14 -14.10
CA GLU A 221 18.79 20.35 -14.37
C GLU A 221 19.61 20.97 -15.50
N GLU A 222 18.96 21.31 -16.62
CA GLU A 222 19.61 21.96 -17.77
C GLU A 222 20.10 23.37 -17.43
N GLY A 223 19.29 24.16 -16.71
CA GLY A 223 19.61 25.53 -16.33
C GLY A 223 20.80 25.62 -15.37
N ILE A 224 20.90 24.71 -14.40
CA ILE A 224 22.04 24.67 -13.46
C ILE A 224 23.30 24.17 -14.16
N SER A 225 23.19 23.09 -14.94
CA SER A 225 24.32 22.52 -15.68
C SER A 225 24.86 23.49 -16.74
N GLY A 226 23.97 24.24 -17.38
CA GLY A 226 24.24 25.22 -18.42
C GLY A 226 24.47 26.66 -17.91
N VAL A 227 24.58 26.90 -16.60
CA VAL A 227 24.59 28.27 -16.03
C VAL A 227 25.67 29.18 -16.64
N LYS A 228 26.87 28.63 -16.89
CA LYS A 228 27.98 29.38 -17.51
C LYS A 228 27.67 29.77 -18.96
N VAL A 229 26.99 28.89 -19.71
CA VAL A 229 26.55 29.15 -21.08
C VAL A 229 25.47 30.21 -21.07
N ALA A 230 24.47 30.10 -20.20
CA ALA A 230 23.43 31.11 -20.05
C ALA A 230 23.99 32.50 -19.71
N GLN A 231 25.02 32.57 -18.85
CA GLN A 231 25.72 33.82 -18.54
C GLN A 231 26.54 34.35 -19.72
N ALA A 232 27.29 33.49 -20.42
CA ALA A 232 28.10 33.87 -21.56
C ALA A 232 27.27 34.46 -22.72
N PHE A 233 26.05 33.96 -22.91
CA PHE A 233 25.10 34.46 -23.91
C PHE A 233 24.11 35.50 -23.36
N ASN A 234 24.25 35.94 -22.10
CA ASN A 234 23.36 36.90 -21.43
C ASN A 234 21.86 36.52 -21.48
N ARG A 235 21.54 35.22 -21.35
CA ARG A 235 20.16 34.67 -21.40
C ARG A 235 19.52 34.43 -20.03
N SER A 236 20.17 34.83 -18.94
CA SER A 236 19.69 34.53 -17.58
C SER A 236 18.26 35.01 -17.31
N GLU A 237 17.89 36.22 -17.74
CA GLU A 237 16.51 36.71 -17.57
C GLU A 237 15.49 35.92 -18.40
N GLU A 238 15.87 35.48 -19.59
CA GLU A 238 14.98 34.74 -20.48
C GLU A 238 14.71 33.34 -19.94
N ASN A 239 15.75 32.65 -19.46
CA ASN A 239 15.64 31.36 -18.79
C ASN A 239 14.78 31.46 -17.53
N VAL A 240 14.96 32.52 -16.72
CA VAL A 240 14.10 32.75 -15.54
C VAL A 240 12.64 32.95 -15.94
N ARG A 241 12.35 33.69 -17.02
CA ARG A 241 10.97 33.83 -17.52
C ARG A 241 10.39 32.50 -17.99
N HIS A 242 11.17 31.69 -18.71
CA HIS A 242 10.75 30.36 -19.15
C HIS A 242 10.44 29.44 -17.96
N PHE A 243 11.34 29.39 -16.99
CA PHE A 243 11.13 28.65 -15.74
C PHE A 243 9.88 29.11 -14.98
N GLN A 244 9.63 30.42 -14.89
CA GLN A 244 8.42 30.96 -14.26
C GLN A 244 7.14 30.50 -14.97
N GLU A 245 7.16 30.35 -16.29
CA GLU A 245 6.01 29.83 -17.04
C GLU A 245 5.74 28.36 -16.73
N LEU A 246 6.78 27.52 -16.77
CA LEU A 246 6.70 26.10 -16.41
C LEU A 246 6.23 25.92 -14.96
N ASN A 247 6.81 26.70 -14.04
CA ASN A 247 6.44 26.64 -12.64
C ASN A 247 4.99 27.10 -12.39
N ARG A 248 4.48 28.08 -13.17
CA ARG A 248 3.07 28.48 -13.10
C ARG A 248 2.15 27.36 -13.59
N ARG A 249 2.49 26.68 -14.69
CA ARG A 249 1.74 25.50 -15.17
C ARG A 249 1.74 24.40 -14.12
N ASN A 250 2.89 24.12 -13.51
CA ASN A 250 2.99 23.15 -12.42
C ASN A 250 2.15 23.52 -11.20
N ARG A 251 2.16 24.80 -10.79
CA ARG A 251 1.29 25.29 -9.73
C ARG A 251 -0.18 25.06 -10.07
N ASP A 252 -0.62 25.44 -11.26
CA ASP A 252 -2.04 25.36 -11.65
C ASP A 252 -2.50 23.90 -11.75
N ALA A 253 -1.68 23.01 -12.33
CA ALA A 253 -1.93 21.57 -12.36
C ALA A 253 -1.99 20.97 -10.95
N ASN A 254 -1.07 21.36 -10.06
CA ASN A 254 -1.05 20.88 -8.68
C ASN A 254 -2.26 21.35 -7.88
N VAL A 255 -2.65 22.63 -8.02
CA VAL A 255 -3.87 23.17 -7.40
C VAL A 255 -5.10 22.41 -7.89
N GLY A 256 -5.18 22.09 -9.18
CA GLY A 256 -6.24 21.26 -9.75
C GLY A 256 -6.28 19.86 -9.14
N ALA A 257 -5.12 19.19 -9.04
CA ALA A 257 -5.01 17.85 -8.46
C ALA A 257 -5.40 17.83 -6.98
N VAL A 258 -4.88 18.76 -6.19
CA VAL A 258 -5.21 18.90 -4.77
C VAL A 258 -6.69 19.21 -4.61
N GLY A 259 -7.25 20.15 -5.38
CA GLY A 259 -8.66 20.51 -5.32
C GLY A 259 -9.61 19.33 -5.54
N VAL A 260 -9.30 18.46 -6.51
CA VAL A 260 -10.08 17.23 -6.74
C VAL A 260 -9.93 16.25 -5.57
N SER A 261 -8.71 16.05 -5.06
CA SER A 261 -8.47 15.11 -3.96
C SER A 261 -9.11 15.57 -2.64
N SER A 262 -9.09 16.87 -2.37
CA SER A 262 -9.70 17.48 -1.18
C SER A 262 -11.23 17.39 -1.19
N ALA A 263 -11.86 17.27 -2.36
CA ALA A 263 -13.31 17.09 -2.47
C ALA A 263 -13.79 15.69 -1.99
N PHE A 264 -12.89 14.72 -1.84
CA PHE A 264 -13.23 13.36 -1.43
C PHE A 264 -13.84 13.30 -0.02
N MET A 265 -13.17 13.89 0.98
CA MET A 265 -13.63 13.83 2.37
C MET A 265 -15.00 14.50 2.56
N PRO A 266 -15.22 15.75 2.08
CA PRO A 266 -16.52 16.40 2.16
C PRO A 266 -17.63 15.64 1.44
N ALA A 267 -17.35 15.05 0.27
CA ALA A 267 -18.33 14.23 -0.44
C ALA A 267 -18.75 13.00 0.38
N MET A 268 -17.80 12.33 1.05
CA MET A 268 -18.09 11.20 1.93
C MET A 268 -18.84 11.63 3.21
N GLU A 269 -18.56 12.82 3.75
CA GLU A 269 -19.29 13.39 4.89
C GLU A 269 -20.75 13.70 4.53
N VAL A 270 -21.02 14.26 3.35
CA VAL A 270 -22.38 14.50 2.86
C VAL A 270 -23.16 13.20 2.73
N LEU A 271 -22.53 12.13 2.22
CA LEU A 271 -23.16 10.81 2.10
C LEU A 271 -23.41 10.18 3.49
N ASN A 272 -22.49 10.34 4.43
CA ASN A 272 -22.70 9.91 5.82
C ASN A 272 -23.85 10.70 6.48
N ALA A 273 -23.92 12.01 6.26
CA ALA A 273 -25.01 12.85 6.73
C ALA A 273 -26.36 12.45 6.09
N LEU A 274 -26.36 12.06 4.81
CA LEU A 274 -27.55 11.51 4.15
C LEU A 274 -28.01 10.20 4.80
N ALA A 275 -27.09 9.26 5.06
CA ALA A 275 -27.42 8.02 5.75
C ALA A 275 -27.94 8.27 7.18
N THR A 276 -27.33 9.21 7.91
CA THR A 276 -27.78 9.66 9.23
C THR A 276 -29.18 10.26 9.15
N THR A 277 -29.46 11.07 8.14
CA THR A 277 -30.78 11.66 7.88
C THR A 277 -31.83 10.60 7.59
N ILE A 278 -31.47 9.56 6.82
CA ILE A 278 -32.36 8.41 6.56
C ILE A 278 -32.69 7.69 7.88
N VAL A 279 -31.70 7.44 8.74
CA VAL A 279 -31.97 6.83 10.07
C VAL A 279 -32.87 7.73 10.91
N ALA A 280 -32.56 9.02 11.01
CA ALA A 280 -33.34 9.94 11.84
C ALA A 280 -34.77 10.10 11.33
N GLY A 281 -34.96 10.22 10.01
CA GLY A 281 -36.27 10.41 9.38
C GLY A 281 -37.08 9.12 9.29
N TYR A 282 -36.59 8.11 8.56
CA TYR A 282 -37.30 6.84 8.38
C TYR A 282 -37.32 6.00 9.66
N GLY A 283 -36.22 5.94 10.41
CA GLY A 283 -36.19 5.30 11.73
C GLY A 283 -37.06 6.04 12.74
N GLY A 284 -37.05 7.38 12.74
CA GLY A 284 -37.97 8.17 13.57
C GLY A 284 -39.45 7.90 13.25
N TYR A 285 -39.81 7.82 11.96
CA TYR A 285 -41.15 7.42 11.53
C TYR A 285 -41.51 6.01 12.02
N GLN A 286 -40.62 5.03 11.86
CA GLN A 286 -40.84 3.66 12.36
C GLN A 286 -40.94 3.60 13.89
N ALA A 287 -40.26 4.49 14.61
CA ALA A 287 -40.36 4.58 16.06
C ALA A 287 -41.71 5.15 16.50
N ILE A 288 -42.20 6.20 15.83
CA ILE A 288 -43.52 6.79 16.09
C ILE A 288 -44.65 5.81 15.76
N SER A 289 -44.50 5.02 14.69
CA SER A 289 -45.47 3.98 14.31
C SER A 289 -45.42 2.74 15.20
N GLY A 290 -44.47 2.66 16.15
CA GLY A 290 -44.28 1.52 17.05
C GLY A 290 -43.65 0.29 16.38
N ALA A 291 -43.13 0.42 15.15
CA ALA A 291 -42.47 -0.68 14.45
C ALA A 291 -41.07 -0.99 15.00
N ILE A 292 -40.36 0.04 15.49
CA ILE A 292 -39.06 -0.08 16.18
C ILE A 292 -39.05 0.78 17.45
N SER A 293 -38.08 0.58 18.34
CA SER A 293 -37.90 1.40 19.54
C SER A 293 -37.03 2.63 19.28
N VAL A 294 -37.07 3.61 20.19
CA VAL A 294 -36.20 4.79 20.15
C VAL A 294 -34.73 4.38 20.30
N GLY A 295 -34.45 3.41 21.16
CA GLY A 295 -33.12 2.84 21.31
C GLY A 295 -32.56 2.28 20.00
N VAL A 296 -33.37 1.57 19.21
CA VAL A 296 -32.97 1.06 17.88
C VAL A 296 -32.54 2.21 16.97
N VAL A 297 -33.29 3.31 16.91
CA VAL A 297 -32.91 4.48 16.10
C VAL A 297 -31.55 5.05 16.54
N VAL A 298 -31.35 5.23 17.85
CA VAL A 298 -30.07 5.76 18.39
C VAL A 298 -28.91 4.80 18.11
N GLY A 299 -29.11 3.49 18.28
CA GLY A 299 -28.11 2.47 17.94
C GLY A 299 -27.77 2.46 16.45
N PHE A 300 -28.75 2.67 15.58
CA PHE A 300 -28.53 2.76 14.13
C PHE A 300 -27.72 3.98 13.70
N LEU A 301 -27.83 5.12 14.39
CA LEU A 301 -26.98 6.28 14.13
C LEU A 301 -25.49 5.95 14.38
N GLU A 302 -25.21 5.15 15.41
CA GLU A 302 -23.87 4.64 15.69
C GLU A 302 -23.41 3.60 14.66
N TYR A 303 -24.30 2.69 14.24
CA TYR A 303 -23.98 1.71 13.20
C TYR A 303 -23.60 2.37 11.87
N VAL A 304 -24.34 3.40 11.45
CA VAL A 304 -24.02 4.20 10.25
C VAL A 304 -22.57 4.68 10.31
N ARG A 305 -22.17 5.36 11.40
CA ARG A 305 -20.79 5.87 11.55
C ARG A 305 -19.74 4.76 11.48
N ARG A 306 -19.99 3.64 12.17
CA ARG A 306 -19.06 2.49 12.24
C ARG A 306 -18.95 1.73 10.92
N PHE A 307 -20.02 1.69 10.12
CA PHE A 307 -20.02 1.06 8.81
C PHE A 307 -19.27 1.89 7.78
N PHE A 308 -19.50 3.21 7.75
CA PHE A 308 -18.93 4.08 6.71
C PHE A 308 -17.46 4.45 6.93
N PHE A 309 -16.96 4.45 8.17
CA PHE A 309 -15.55 4.75 8.43
C PHE A 309 -14.56 3.75 7.78
N PRO A 310 -14.73 2.42 7.92
CA PRO A 310 -13.90 1.45 7.22
C PRO A 310 -13.96 1.56 5.69
N VAL A 311 -15.13 1.88 5.12
CA VAL A 311 -15.28 2.07 3.66
C VAL A 311 -14.34 3.15 3.15
N GLN A 312 -14.21 4.27 3.87
CA GLN A 312 -13.30 5.35 3.52
C GLN A 312 -11.83 4.93 3.64
N GLN A 313 -11.47 4.21 4.71
CA GLN A 313 -10.10 3.72 4.88
C GLN A 313 -9.69 2.73 3.79
N ILE A 314 -10.57 1.80 3.42
CA ILE A 314 -10.32 0.83 2.35
C ILE A 314 -10.04 1.54 1.02
N ALA A 315 -10.82 2.59 0.70
CA ALA A 315 -10.61 3.36 -0.52
C ALA A 315 -9.25 4.06 -0.56
N GLN A 316 -8.78 4.60 0.57
CA GLN A 316 -7.47 5.23 0.68
C GLN A 316 -6.31 4.22 0.62
N LEU A 317 -6.47 3.08 1.30
CA LEU A 317 -5.47 2.02 1.33
C LEU A 317 -5.32 1.29 0.00
N TRP A 318 -6.31 1.36 -0.89
CA TRP A 318 -6.26 0.68 -2.19
C TRP A 318 -4.99 1.01 -3.00
N VAL A 319 -4.56 2.28 -2.98
CA VAL A 319 -3.33 2.71 -3.67
C VAL A 319 -2.11 2.04 -3.05
N LEU A 320 -2.03 1.98 -1.72
CA LEU A 320 -0.95 1.28 -1.02
C LEU A 320 -0.92 -0.20 -1.41
N VAL A 321 -2.06 -0.88 -1.43
CA VAL A 321 -2.15 -2.29 -1.85
C VAL A 321 -1.57 -2.49 -3.25
N GLN A 322 -1.97 -1.67 -4.22
CA GLN A 322 -1.48 -1.76 -5.60
C GLN A 322 0.03 -1.51 -5.67
N SER A 323 0.52 -0.47 -5.01
CA SER A 323 1.96 -0.17 -5.00
C SER A 323 2.80 -1.27 -4.34
N SER A 324 2.27 -1.91 -3.29
CA SER A 324 2.97 -2.99 -2.60
C SER A 324 2.97 -4.28 -3.40
N LEU A 325 1.92 -4.54 -4.20
CA LEU A 325 1.90 -5.67 -5.12
C LEU A 325 2.94 -5.49 -6.23
N ALA A 326 2.99 -4.31 -6.86
CA ALA A 326 4.00 -4.01 -7.88
C ALA A 326 5.43 -4.03 -7.31
N GLY A 327 5.63 -3.53 -6.08
CA GLY A 327 6.91 -3.62 -5.39
C GLY A 327 7.32 -5.06 -5.06
N ALA A 328 6.37 -5.88 -4.60
CA ALA A 328 6.60 -7.30 -4.33
C ALA A 328 6.94 -8.09 -5.61
N GLU A 329 6.26 -7.81 -6.71
CA GLU A 329 6.56 -8.41 -8.03
C GLU A 329 8.00 -8.13 -8.45
N ARG A 330 8.46 -6.86 -8.38
CA ARG A 330 9.86 -6.51 -8.67
C ARG A 330 10.87 -7.18 -7.74
N ILE A 331 10.53 -7.32 -6.46
CA ILE A 331 11.36 -8.05 -5.49
C ILE A 331 11.44 -9.54 -5.87
N PHE A 332 10.33 -10.16 -6.23
CA PHE A 332 10.31 -11.58 -6.61
C PHE A 332 11.05 -11.83 -7.92
N HIS A 333 10.93 -10.95 -8.92
CA HIS A 333 11.77 -11.01 -10.11
C HIS A 333 13.27 -10.97 -9.78
N LEU A 334 13.70 -10.08 -8.87
CA LEU A 334 15.10 -10.04 -8.41
C LEU A 334 15.50 -11.35 -7.71
N LEU A 335 14.62 -11.91 -6.89
CA LEU A 335 14.87 -13.17 -6.17
C LEU A 335 14.89 -14.39 -7.10
N ASP A 336 14.19 -14.34 -8.23
CA ASP A 336 14.12 -15.41 -9.22
C ASP A 336 15.26 -15.36 -10.24
N GLU A 337 15.98 -14.25 -10.37
CA GLU A 337 17.09 -14.07 -11.32
C GLU A 337 18.11 -15.21 -11.28
N GLU A 338 18.46 -15.85 -12.39
CA GLU A 338 19.37 -17.00 -12.34
C GLU A 338 20.79 -16.60 -11.90
N VAL A 339 21.37 -17.37 -10.97
CA VAL A 339 22.76 -17.18 -10.55
C VAL A 339 23.65 -17.87 -11.57
N SER A 340 24.23 -17.11 -12.49
CA SER A 340 25.01 -17.64 -13.63
C SER A 340 26.38 -18.22 -13.24
N LEU A 341 26.85 -17.99 -12.01
CA LEU A 341 28.14 -18.48 -11.50
C LEU A 341 27.90 -19.71 -10.62
N THR A 342 27.86 -20.88 -11.24
CA THR A 342 27.88 -22.17 -10.54
C THR A 342 29.12 -22.96 -10.91
N ASP A 343 29.74 -23.60 -9.92
CA ASP A 343 30.86 -24.50 -10.17
C ASP A 343 30.46 -25.61 -11.14
N ALA A 344 31.40 -26.01 -12.01
CA ALA A 344 31.19 -27.12 -12.92
C ALA A 344 30.95 -28.44 -12.15
N PRO A 345 30.16 -29.38 -12.70
CA PRO A 345 29.98 -30.70 -12.09
C PRO A 345 31.33 -31.39 -11.87
N GLY A 346 31.66 -31.69 -10.61
CA GLY A 346 32.94 -32.31 -10.24
C GLY A 346 34.12 -31.35 -10.09
N ALA A 347 33.87 -30.04 -10.02
CA ALA A 347 34.88 -29.07 -9.63
C ALA A 347 35.54 -29.49 -8.30
N GLN A 348 36.87 -29.57 -8.31
CA GLN A 348 37.64 -29.95 -7.13
C GLN A 348 38.02 -28.71 -6.32
N PRO A 349 38.15 -28.84 -4.99
CA PRO A 349 38.74 -27.78 -4.17
C PRO A 349 40.09 -27.36 -4.75
N MET A 350 40.31 -26.05 -4.82
CA MET A 350 41.53 -25.51 -5.40
C MET A 350 42.77 -26.06 -4.65
N PRO A 351 43.69 -26.74 -5.33
CA PRO A 351 44.92 -27.22 -4.71
C PRO A 351 45.86 -26.06 -4.39
N GLU A 352 46.97 -26.34 -3.72
CA GLU A 352 47.99 -25.33 -3.43
C GLU A 352 48.49 -24.66 -4.73
N ILE A 353 48.36 -23.33 -4.80
CA ILE A 353 48.58 -22.56 -6.02
C ILE A 353 50.08 -22.33 -6.22
N GLN A 354 50.63 -22.86 -7.31
CA GLN A 354 52.03 -22.64 -7.70
C GLN A 354 52.29 -21.30 -8.41
N GLY A 355 51.24 -20.61 -8.84
CA GLY A 355 51.32 -19.25 -9.40
C GLY A 355 51.57 -19.16 -10.92
N ARG A 356 51.56 -20.28 -11.65
CA ARG A 356 51.65 -20.29 -13.12
C ARG A 356 50.28 -20.01 -13.73
N ILE A 357 50.18 -18.99 -14.59
CA ILE A 357 48.93 -18.58 -15.26
C ILE A 357 49.08 -18.83 -16.76
N VAL A 358 48.12 -19.56 -17.35
CA VAL A 358 48.12 -19.86 -18.79
C VAL A 358 46.79 -19.42 -19.39
N PHE A 359 46.85 -18.52 -20.37
CA PHE A 359 45.77 -18.27 -21.32
C PHE A 359 46.08 -19.10 -22.57
N ASP A 360 45.13 -19.93 -22.99
CA ASP A 360 45.26 -20.75 -24.20
C ASP A 360 44.14 -20.43 -25.18
N ASN A 361 44.49 -19.70 -26.24
CA ASN A 361 43.59 -19.28 -27.32
C ASN A 361 42.28 -18.64 -26.82
N VAL A 362 42.39 -17.80 -25.80
CA VAL A 362 41.23 -17.21 -25.12
C VAL A 362 40.53 -16.22 -26.03
N GLN A 363 39.21 -16.39 -26.14
CA GLN A 363 38.30 -15.47 -26.80
C GLN A 363 37.28 -14.98 -25.78
N PHE A 364 36.93 -13.70 -25.85
CA PHE A 364 35.99 -13.10 -24.90
C PHE A 364 35.21 -11.97 -25.57
N GLU A 365 33.91 -11.96 -25.33
CA GLU A 365 32.96 -10.94 -25.75
C GLU A 365 32.02 -10.61 -24.58
N TYR A 366 31.64 -9.35 -24.44
CA TYR A 366 30.61 -8.93 -23.48
C TYR A 366 29.21 -9.04 -24.10
N ASP A 367 29.10 -8.58 -25.34
CA ASP A 367 27.91 -8.62 -26.16
C ASP A 367 28.13 -9.57 -27.34
N GLU A 368 27.11 -10.37 -27.64
CA GLU A 368 27.17 -11.41 -28.66
C GLU A 368 27.48 -10.79 -30.04
N GLY A 369 28.59 -11.22 -30.65
CA GLY A 369 29.02 -10.72 -31.95
C GLY A 369 30.04 -9.57 -31.90
N GLU A 370 30.41 -9.09 -30.71
CA GLU A 370 31.44 -8.06 -30.52
C GLU A 370 32.67 -8.60 -29.76
N PRO A 371 33.56 -9.37 -30.43
CA PRO A 371 34.71 -9.99 -29.77
C PRO A 371 35.79 -8.97 -29.39
N ILE A 372 36.05 -8.89 -28.08
CA ILE A 372 37.04 -8.01 -27.44
C ILE A 372 38.42 -8.68 -27.39
N LEU A 373 38.50 -9.93 -26.90
CA LEU A 373 39.73 -10.73 -26.96
C LEU A 373 39.64 -11.73 -28.10
N ARG A 374 40.69 -11.79 -28.93
CA ARG A 374 40.72 -12.59 -30.16
C ARG A 374 41.91 -13.54 -30.17
N GLY A 375 41.74 -14.71 -29.57
CA GLY A 375 42.73 -15.80 -29.61
C GLY A 375 44.00 -15.47 -28.84
N ILE A 376 43.85 -14.94 -27.63
CA ILE A 376 44.99 -14.56 -26.79
C ILE A 376 45.58 -15.81 -26.12
N SER A 377 46.84 -16.09 -26.42
CA SER A 377 47.64 -17.10 -25.70
C SER A 377 48.82 -16.42 -25.00
N LEU A 378 48.91 -16.58 -23.69
CA LEU A 378 50.02 -16.05 -22.88
C LEU A 378 50.30 -16.99 -21.72
N THR A 379 51.56 -17.04 -21.27
CA THR A 379 51.94 -17.76 -20.05
C THR A 379 52.72 -16.83 -19.16
N ALA A 380 52.28 -16.68 -17.91
CA ALA A 380 52.98 -15.96 -16.85
C ALA A 380 53.55 -16.99 -15.87
N GLU A 381 54.88 -17.02 -15.74
CA GLU A 381 55.55 -17.92 -14.80
C GLU A 381 55.53 -17.34 -13.37
N PRO A 382 55.67 -18.17 -12.33
CA PRO A 382 55.63 -17.70 -10.94
C PRO A 382 56.63 -16.57 -10.68
N GLY A 383 56.16 -15.44 -10.14
CA GLY A 383 56.97 -14.28 -9.80
C GLY A 383 57.23 -13.28 -10.95
N GLN A 384 56.68 -13.52 -12.15
CA GLN A 384 56.70 -12.55 -13.25
C GLN A 384 55.55 -11.54 -13.12
N THR A 385 55.77 -10.30 -13.59
CA THR A 385 54.79 -9.20 -13.53
C THR A 385 54.50 -8.63 -14.91
#